data_AF-A0A7S4MBS6-F1
#
_entry.id   AF-A0A7S4MBS6-F1
#
_cell.length_a   1.000
_cell.length_b   1.000
_cell.length_c   1.000
_cell.angle_alpha   90.00
_cell.angle_beta   90.00
_cell.angle_gamma   90.00
#
_symmetry.space_group_name_H-M   'P 1'
#
loop_
_entity.id
_entity.type
_entity.pdbx_description
1 polymer ?
#
loop_
_entity_poly.entity_id
_entity_poly.type
_entity_poly.pdbx_seq_one_letter_code
_entity_poly.pdbx_strand_id
1 'polypeptide(L)'
;ESRGTFYVDGEETFAAMAEAIRNAAQSIFLTGWWLTPDYYLIRDGSSTEMIASRLDKLLLDRAENNVQIFIIIWDNVDSIIPIKSSHTKKYLDGLHPNIQVERHASSVQQFLAWSHHQKSLVIDEKIAFVGGLDICLHRWDQSSHPVTDPSH
;
A
#
# COMPACT_ATOMS: atom_id res chain seq x y z
N GLU A 1 -5.85 -24.40 -11.31
CA GLU A 1 -4.39 -24.43 -11.14
C GLU A 1 -3.92 -23.07 -10.64
N SER A 2 -2.98 -23.05 -9.69
CA SER A 2 -2.41 -21.81 -9.16
C SER A 2 -1.24 -21.37 -10.05
N ARG A 3 -1.17 -20.09 -10.40
CA ARG A 3 -0.03 -19.48 -11.11
C ARG A 3 0.70 -18.52 -10.18
N GLY A 4 2.01 -18.40 -10.32
CA GLY A 4 2.83 -17.48 -9.53
C GLY A 4 3.84 -16.76 -10.41
N THR A 5 4.09 -15.50 -10.07
CA THR A 5 5.09 -14.63 -10.70
C THR A 5 5.92 -14.00 -9.59
N PHE A 6 7.23 -13.86 -9.82
CA PHE A 6 8.12 -13.14 -8.92
C PHE A 6 8.39 -11.76 -9.50
N TYR A 7 8.41 -10.76 -8.61
CA TYR A 7 8.87 -9.42 -8.92
C TYR A 7 10.12 -9.14 -8.10
N VAL A 8 11.09 -8.47 -8.73
CA VAL A 8 12.31 -8.01 -8.07
C VAL A 8 12.21 -6.48 -8.00
N ASP A 9 12.58 -5.93 -6.84
CA ASP A 9 12.53 -4.49 -6.55
C ASP A 9 11.14 -3.85 -6.60
N GLY A 10 11.10 -2.56 -6.28
CA GLY A 10 9.86 -1.81 -6.11
C GLY A 10 9.23 -1.40 -7.44
N GLU A 11 10.02 -1.07 -8.45
CA GLU A 11 9.53 -0.55 -9.73
C GLU A 11 8.50 -1.49 -10.37
N GLU A 12 8.89 -2.73 -10.66
CA GLU A 12 7.99 -3.69 -11.30
C GLU A 12 6.86 -4.12 -10.36
N THR A 13 7.16 -4.32 -9.06
CA THR A 13 6.17 -4.75 -8.07
C THR A 13 5.05 -3.73 -7.94
N PHE A 14 5.38 -2.44 -7.76
CA PHE A 14 4.39 -1.39 -7.55
C PHE A 14 3.62 -1.06 -8.83
N ALA A 15 4.25 -1.13 -10.01
CA ALA A 15 3.54 -1.01 -11.28
C ALA A 15 2.49 -2.13 -11.44
N ALA A 16 2.84 -3.37 -11.12
CA ALA A 16 1.91 -4.50 -11.15
C ALA A 16 0.79 -4.37 -10.12
N MET A 17 1.09 -3.91 -8.90
CA MET A 17 0.07 -3.62 -7.88
C MET A 17 -0.87 -2.50 -8.33
N ALA A 18 -0.36 -1.41 -8.91
CA ALA A 18 -1.17 -0.31 -9.42
C ALA A 18 -2.16 -0.78 -10.48
N GLU A 19 -1.69 -1.61 -11.42
CA GLU A 19 -2.54 -2.18 -12.46
C GLU A 19 -3.60 -3.13 -11.89
N ALA A 20 -3.24 -3.95 -10.90
CA ALA A 20 -4.20 -4.84 -10.27
C ALA A 20 -5.27 -4.07 -9.47
N ILE A 21 -4.89 -3.01 -8.75
CA ILE A 21 -5.84 -2.10 -8.10
C ILE A 21 -6.73 -1.45 -9.15
N ARG A 22 -6.17 -1.04 -10.30
CA ARG A 22 -6.94 -0.41 -11.37
C ARG A 22 -8.09 -1.26 -11.88
N ASN A 23 -7.88 -2.57 -11.94
CA ASN A 23 -8.83 -3.53 -12.46
C ASN A 23 -9.71 -4.19 -11.39
N ALA A 24 -9.59 -3.78 -10.11
CA ALA A 24 -10.43 -4.31 -9.04
C ALA A 24 -11.91 -3.99 -9.30
N ALA A 25 -12.77 -5.00 -9.16
CA ALA A 25 -14.20 -4.87 -9.48
C ALA A 25 -15.11 -5.09 -8.27
N GLN A 26 -14.63 -5.73 -7.20
CA GLN A 26 -15.45 -6.14 -6.06
C GLN A 26 -14.80 -5.76 -4.73
N SER A 27 -13.56 -6.17 -4.51
CA SER A 27 -12.89 -6.02 -3.23
C SER A 27 -11.39 -5.79 -3.33
N ILE A 28 -10.86 -5.03 -2.38
CA ILE A 28 -9.42 -4.87 -2.15
C ILE A 28 -9.16 -5.10 -0.67
N PHE A 29 -8.26 -6.03 -0.35
CA PHE A 29 -7.72 -6.20 0.98
C PHE A 29 -6.24 -5.82 0.98
N LEU A 30 -5.85 -4.91 1.86
CA LEU A 30 -4.48 -4.42 1.96
C LEU A 30 -3.98 -4.57 3.40
N THR A 31 -2.82 -5.18 3.57
CA THR A 31 -2.12 -5.22 4.85
C THR A 31 -0.72 -4.64 4.71
N GLY A 32 -0.29 -3.86 5.69
CA GLY A 32 1.06 -3.32 5.73
C GLY A 32 1.55 -3.08 7.15
N TRP A 33 2.85 -3.23 7.34
CA TRP A 33 3.51 -2.77 8.57
C TRP A 33 3.58 -1.24 8.59
N TRP A 34 3.85 -0.64 7.43
CA TRP A 34 3.78 0.80 7.19
C TRP A 34 3.08 1.07 5.86
N LEU A 35 2.23 2.10 5.82
CA LEU A 35 1.51 2.51 4.63
C LEU A 35 1.55 4.03 4.48
N THR A 36 1.96 4.53 3.31
CA THR A 36 1.98 5.95 2.95
C THR A 36 0.85 6.22 1.95
N PRO A 37 -0.23 6.95 2.34
CA PRO A 37 -1.39 7.15 1.47
C PRO A 37 -1.11 7.81 0.12
N ASP A 38 -0.22 8.80 0.10
CA ASP A 38 0.12 9.58 -1.09
C ASP A 38 1.32 9.01 -1.87
N TYR A 39 1.62 7.73 -1.66
CA TYR A 39 2.73 7.06 -2.33
C TYR A 39 2.47 6.85 -3.82
N TYR A 40 3.43 7.26 -4.66
CA TYR A 40 3.41 7.02 -6.10
C TYR A 40 3.87 5.59 -6.41
N LEU A 41 2.97 4.77 -6.96
CA LEU A 41 3.30 3.39 -7.34
C LEU A 41 4.07 3.34 -8.67
N ILE A 42 3.85 4.31 -9.56
CA ILE A 42 4.54 4.45 -10.84
C ILE A 42 5.27 5.80 -10.84
N ARG A 43 6.56 5.79 -11.18
CA ARG A 43 7.40 7.00 -11.30
C ARG A 43 7.84 7.29 -12.73
N ASP A 44 7.93 6.24 -13.53
CA ASP A 44 8.27 6.34 -14.93
C ASP A 44 7.00 6.57 -15.76
N GLY A 45 7.01 7.58 -16.63
CA GLY A 45 5.90 7.88 -17.53
C GLY A 45 5.48 9.35 -17.52
N SER A 46 4.26 9.61 -17.99
CA SER A 46 3.71 10.96 -17.99
C SER A 46 3.39 11.42 -16.57
N SER A 47 3.47 12.72 -16.29
CA SER A 47 3.08 13.28 -14.99
C SER A 47 1.63 12.95 -14.62
N THR A 48 0.75 12.83 -15.61
CA THR A 48 -0.64 12.40 -15.41
C THR A 48 -0.72 10.97 -14.88
N GLU A 49 0.02 10.03 -15.47
CA GLU A 49 0.06 8.64 -15.00
C GLU A 49 0.66 8.54 -13.60
N MET A 50 1.75 9.26 -13.36
CA MET A 50 2.37 9.31 -12.03
C MET A 50 1.36 9.77 -10.97
N ILE A 51 0.67 10.90 -11.19
CA ILE A 51 -0.35 11.42 -10.26
C ILE A 51 -1.52 10.43 -10.08
N ALA A 52 -1.99 9.82 -11.16
CA ALA A 52 -3.06 8.83 -11.12
C ALA A 52 -2.66 7.54 -10.40
N SER A 53 -1.37 7.22 -10.37
CA SER A 53 -0.82 6.03 -9.69
C SER A 53 -0.65 6.19 -8.18
N ARG A 54 -0.96 7.35 -7.60
CA ARG A 54 -0.91 7.50 -6.14
C ARG A 54 -1.90 6.54 -5.48
N LEU A 55 -1.47 5.88 -4.40
CA LEU A 55 -2.30 4.89 -3.72
C LEU A 55 -3.67 5.46 -3.34
N ASP A 56 -3.72 6.63 -2.70
CA ASP A 56 -4.96 7.31 -2.32
C ASP A 56 -5.90 7.56 -3.50
N LYS A 57 -5.37 7.96 -4.66
CA LYS A 57 -6.15 8.19 -5.89
C LYS A 57 -6.68 6.88 -6.47
N LEU A 58 -5.85 5.84 -6.53
CA LEU A 58 -6.25 4.52 -7.01
C LEU A 58 -7.37 3.92 -6.15
N LEU A 59 -7.23 3.99 -4.82
CA LEU A 59 -8.23 3.46 -3.89
C LEU A 59 -9.52 4.29 -3.94
N LEU A 60 -9.43 5.62 -3.98
CA LEU A 60 -10.60 6.49 -4.09
C LEU A 60 -11.39 6.19 -5.37
N ASP A 61 -10.72 6.12 -6.52
CA ASP A 61 -11.39 5.83 -7.79
C ASP A 61 -12.12 4.48 -7.76
N ARG A 62 -11.48 3.43 -7.24
CA ARG A 62 -12.13 2.13 -7.09
C ARG A 62 -13.31 2.17 -6.11
N ALA A 63 -13.16 2.87 -5.00
CA ALA A 63 -14.22 3.03 -4.01
C ALA A 63 -15.45 3.77 -4.57
N GLU A 64 -15.24 4.81 -5.38
CA GLU A 64 -16.29 5.53 -6.13
C GLU A 64 -16.98 4.64 -7.16
N ASN A 65 -16.26 3.64 -7.69
CA ASN A 65 -16.79 2.58 -8.55
C ASN A 65 -17.33 1.35 -7.79
N ASN A 66 -17.76 1.54 -6.53
CA ASN A 66 -18.40 0.54 -5.66
C ASN A 66 -17.52 -0.64 -5.20
N VAL A 67 -16.19 -0.57 -5.35
CA VAL A 67 -15.28 -1.57 -4.78
C VAL A 67 -15.19 -1.39 -3.27
N GLN A 68 -15.28 -2.48 -2.50
CA GLN A 68 -15.09 -2.47 -1.05
C GLN A 68 -13.61 -2.61 -0.70
N ILE A 69 -13.08 -1.72 0.13
CA ILE A 69 -11.64 -1.64 0.42
C ILE A 69 -11.43 -1.76 1.93
N PHE A 70 -10.71 -2.81 2.33
CA PHE A 70 -10.41 -3.11 3.72
C PHE A 70 -8.90 -3.10 3.93
N ILE A 71 -8.44 -2.27 4.86
CA ILE A 71 -7.02 -2.05 5.11
C ILE A 71 -6.71 -2.39 6.57
N ILE A 72 -5.69 -3.21 6.83
CA ILE A 72 -5.18 -3.47 8.18
C ILE A 72 -3.73 -3.00 8.25
N ILE A 73 -3.46 -2.05 9.14
CA ILE A 73 -2.11 -1.56 9.40
C ILE A 73 -1.72 -1.75 10.87
N TRP A 74 -0.42 -1.87 11.13
CA TRP A 74 0.07 -1.95 12.50
C TRP A 74 -0.17 -0.63 13.26
N ASP A 75 -0.71 -0.73 14.47
CA ASP A 75 -0.84 0.41 15.38
C ASP A 75 0.53 0.68 16.00
N ASN A 76 1.23 1.71 15.53
CA ASN A 76 2.55 2.12 16.02
C ASN A 76 2.47 3.14 17.19
N VAL A 77 3.50 3.20 18.04
CA VAL A 77 3.69 4.27 19.03
C VAL A 77 4.55 5.31 18.35
N ASP A 78 3.94 6.45 18.03
CA ASP A 78 4.55 7.50 17.21
C ASP A 78 5.88 8.02 17.78
N SER A 79 6.06 8.00 19.11
CA SER A 79 7.30 8.44 19.75
C SER A 79 8.47 7.46 19.61
N ILE A 80 8.21 6.20 19.26
CA ILE A 80 9.23 5.15 19.10
C ILE A 80 9.43 4.84 17.61
N ILE A 81 8.33 4.64 16.88
CA ILE A 81 8.36 4.31 15.45
C ILE A 81 7.48 5.32 14.70
N PRO A 82 8.06 6.31 13.99
CA PRO A 82 7.32 7.46 13.46
C PRO A 82 6.65 7.17 12.10
N ILE A 83 5.97 6.02 11.96
CA ILE A 83 5.28 5.63 10.71
C ILE A 83 3.87 6.23 10.58
N LYS A 84 3.37 6.88 11.65
CA LYS A 84 2.13 7.67 11.69
C LYS A 84 0.89 6.90 11.22
N SER A 85 0.71 5.64 11.64
CA SER A 85 -0.46 4.83 11.25
C SER A 85 -1.80 5.49 11.60
N SER A 86 -1.85 6.30 12.67
CA SER A 86 -3.05 7.07 13.05
C SER A 86 -3.43 8.09 11.98
N HIS A 87 -2.43 8.78 11.41
CA HIS A 87 -2.64 9.70 10.29
C HIS A 87 -3.10 8.94 9.05
N THR A 88 -2.44 7.85 8.70
CA THR A 88 -2.81 6.99 7.56
C THR A 88 -4.26 6.52 7.66
N LYS A 89 -4.69 5.99 8.82
CA LYS A 89 -6.09 5.58 9.06
C LYS A 89 -7.04 6.75 8.84
N LYS A 90 -6.82 7.86 9.55
CA LYS A 90 -7.70 9.04 9.45
C LYS A 90 -7.80 9.58 8.03
N TYR A 91 -6.69 9.59 7.29
CA TYR A 91 -6.66 10.08 5.92
C TYR A 91 -7.46 9.18 4.97
N LEU A 92 -7.16 7.87 4.95
CA LEU A 92 -7.79 6.93 4.03
C LEU A 92 -9.27 6.64 4.37
N ASP A 93 -9.61 6.48 5.65
CA ASP A 93 -11.02 6.34 6.10
C ASP A 93 -11.86 7.56 5.68
N GLY A 94 -11.23 8.74 5.64
CA GLY A 94 -11.90 9.99 5.30
C GLY A 94 -12.17 10.17 3.81
N LEU A 95 -11.64 9.30 2.94
CA LEU A 95 -11.77 9.45 1.48
C LEU A 95 -13.15 9.02 0.99
N HIS A 96 -13.65 7.86 1.43
CA HIS A 96 -14.90 7.28 0.93
C HIS A 96 -15.46 6.22 1.90
N PRO A 97 -16.79 6.08 2.09
CA PRO A 97 -17.38 5.08 3.00
C PRO A 97 -17.07 3.61 2.65
N ASN A 98 -16.67 3.32 1.40
CA ASN A 98 -16.21 1.99 1.00
C ASN A 98 -14.75 1.71 1.39
N ILE A 99 -14.03 2.67 1.97
CA ILE A 99 -12.66 2.49 2.47
C ILE A 99 -12.71 2.42 3.99
N GLN A 100 -12.30 1.27 4.52
CA GLN A 100 -12.26 1.01 5.96
C GLN A 100 -10.86 0.57 6.37
N VAL A 101 -10.25 1.31 7.27
CA VAL A 101 -8.88 1.09 7.74
C VAL A 101 -8.89 0.74 9.21
N GLU A 102 -8.44 -0.45 9.57
CA GLU A 102 -8.24 -0.85 10.95
C GLU A 102 -6.78 -0.76 11.37
N ARG A 103 -6.58 -0.26 12.58
CA ARG A 103 -5.27 -0.28 13.26
C ARG A 103 -5.34 -1.30 14.37
N HIS A 104 -4.35 -2.17 14.45
CA HIS A 104 -4.31 -3.16 15.52
C HIS A 104 -2.93 -3.23 16.17
N ALA A 105 -2.94 -3.16 17.49
CA ALA A 105 -1.89 -3.66 18.36
C ALA A 105 -2.54 -4.61 19.39
N SER A 106 -1.88 -5.72 19.67
CA SER A 106 -2.17 -6.46 20.89
C SER A 106 -1.67 -5.63 22.09
N SER A 107 -2.24 -5.89 23.27
CA SER A 107 -2.02 -5.23 24.58
C SER A 107 -0.74 -4.39 24.74
N VAL A 108 -0.78 -3.33 25.55
CA VAL A 108 0.36 -2.42 25.84
C VAL A 108 1.72 -3.11 26.01
N GLN A 109 1.77 -4.31 26.56
CA GLN A 109 3.00 -5.10 26.72
C GLN A 109 3.55 -5.73 25.43
N GLN A 110 2.69 -6.13 24.50
CA GLN A 110 3.08 -6.67 23.19
C GLN A 110 3.49 -5.57 22.20
N PHE A 111 3.01 -4.34 22.43
CA PHE A 111 3.36 -3.14 21.68
C PHE A 111 4.87 -2.98 21.44
N LEU A 112 5.67 -3.23 22.48
CA LEU A 112 7.11 -2.99 22.48
C LEU A 112 7.93 -4.13 21.87
N ALA A 113 7.30 -5.28 21.60
CA ALA A 113 7.99 -6.50 21.20
C ALA A 113 7.53 -7.06 19.86
N TRP A 114 6.31 -6.75 19.40
CA TRP A 114 5.69 -7.41 18.26
C TRP A 114 4.96 -6.42 17.34
N SER A 115 4.83 -6.80 16.07
CA SER A 115 4.09 -6.01 15.08
C SER A 115 3.35 -6.91 14.09
N HIS A 116 2.33 -6.35 13.45
CA HIS A 116 1.76 -6.92 12.23
C HIS A 116 2.71 -6.62 11.08
N HIS A 117 3.51 -7.61 10.68
CA HIS A 117 4.58 -7.40 9.70
C HIS A 117 4.25 -7.89 8.29
N GLN A 118 3.08 -8.51 8.10
CA GLN A 118 2.62 -8.97 6.80
C GLN A 118 2.44 -7.80 5.84
N LYS A 119 2.92 -7.97 4.59
CA LYS A 119 2.61 -7.08 3.47
C LYS A 119 1.88 -7.88 2.42
N SER A 120 0.64 -7.49 2.16
CA SER A 120 -0.18 -8.19 1.17
C SER A 120 -1.21 -7.27 0.56
N LEU A 121 -1.51 -7.51 -0.71
CA LEU A 121 -2.58 -6.87 -1.45
C LEU A 121 -3.38 -7.98 -2.14
N VAL A 122 -4.66 -8.09 -1.85
CA VAL A 122 -5.56 -9.07 -2.45
C VAL A 122 -6.66 -8.35 -3.21
N ILE A 123 -6.83 -8.70 -4.48
CA ILE A 123 -7.81 -8.11 -5.40
C ILE A 123 -8.87 -9.15 -5.75
N ASP A 124 -10.13 -8.83 -5.48
CA ASP A 124 -11.33 -9.63 -5.82
C ASP A 124 -11.23 -11.11 -5.41
N GLU A 125 -10.54 -11.38 -4.30
CA GLU A 125 -10.18 -12.73 -3.82
C GLU A 125 -9.55 -13.67 -4.87
N LYS A 126 -8.98 -13.12 -5.94
CA LYS A 126 -8.46 -13.86 -7.11
C LYS A 126 -6.97 -13.65 -7.32
N ILE A 127 -6.46 -12.46 -7.05
CA ILE A 127 -5.05 -12.09 -7.23
C ILE A 127 -4.52 -11.65 -5.88
N ALA A 128 -3.36 -12.19 -5.48
CA ALA A 128 -2.70 -11.79 -4.25
C ALA A 128 -1.22 -11.46 -4.53
N PHE A 129 -0.78 -10.32 -4.01
CA PHE A 129 0.63 -9.96 -3.88
C PHE A 129 1.04 -10.20 -2.44
N VAL A 130 2.15 -10.91 -2.24
CA VAL A 130 2.71 -11.21 -0.91
C VAL A 130 4.22 -11.07 -1.00
N GLY A 131 4.84 -10.38 -0.03
CA GLY A 131 6.29 -10.19 -0.06
C GLY A 131 6.83 -9.27 1.03
N GLY A 132 8.00 -8.69 0.77
CA GLY A 132 8.71 -7.81 1.68
C GLY A 132 8.43 -6.31 1.52
N LEU A 133 7.70 -5.91 0.47
CA LEU A 133 7.48 -4.51 0.12
C LEU A 133 6.18 -3.98 0.74
N ASP A 134 6.33 -3.03 1.66
CA ASP A 134 5.23 -2.16 2.09
C ASP A 134 4.98 -1.06 1.03
N ILE A 135 3.73 -0.65 0.79
CA ILE A 135 3.40 0.51 -0.06
C ILE A 135 3.67 1.80 0.73
N CYS A 136 4.94 2.14 0.87
CA CYS A 136 5.37 3.30 1.65
C CYS A 136 6.73 3.83 1.20
N LEU A 137 7.13 4.98 1.76
CA LEU A 137 8.37 5.66 1.44
C LEU A 137 9.60 4.72 1.43
N HIS A 138 10.53 5.02 0.52
CA HIS A 138 11.82 4.35 0.36
C HIS A 138 11.79 2.90 -0.17
N ARG A 139 10.63 2.36 -0.57
CA ARG A 139 10.55 0.99 -1.12
C ARG A 139 10.64 0.92 -2.63
N TRP A 140 10.36 2.01 -3.34
CA TRP A 140 10.47 2.08 -4.79
C TRP A 140 11.94 2.21 -5.14
N ASP A 141 12.42 1.29 -5.96
CA ASP A 141 13.77 1.28 -6.50
C ASP A 141 13.75 0.52 -7.82
N GLN A 142 14.75 0.79 -8.64
CA GLN A 142 15.03 0.07 -9.88
C GLN A 142 16.13 -0.97 -9.61
N SER A 143 16.25 -1.95 -10.50
CA SER A 143 17.35 -2.93 -10.46
C SER A 143 18.75 -2.32 -10.61
N SER A 144 18.84 -1.08 -11.09
CA SER A 144 20.10 -0.33 -11.17
C SER A 144 20.56 0.24 -9.82
N HIS A 145 19.68 0.26 -8.81
CA HIS A 145 19.90 0.80 -7.46
C HIS A 145 20.67 2.14 -7.45
N PRO A 146 20.17 3.17 -8.14
CA PRO A 146 20.88 4.43 -8.27
C PRO A 146 21.01 5.11 -6.89
N VAL A 147 22.23 5.52 -6.56
CA VAL A 147 22.53 6.20 -5.29
C VAL A 147 22.24 7.70 -5.32
N THR A 148 21.84 8.22 -6.48
CA THR A 148 21.47 9.62 -6.69
C THR A 148 20.15 9.70 -7.44
N ASP A 149 19.30 10.65 -7.06
CA ASP A 149 18.11 11.02 -7.83
C ASP A 149 18.39 12.34 -8.57
N PRO A 150 18.79 12.29 -9.86
CA PRO A 150 19.15 13.47 -10.62
C PRO A 150 17.95 14.33 -11.04
N SER A 151 16.72 13.89 -10.75
CA SER A 151 15.49 14.63 -11.06
C SER A 151 15.15 15.70 -10.03
N HIS A 152 16.01 15.87 -9.02
CA HIS A 152 15.95 16.91 -7.98
C HIS A 152 17.19 17.80 -7.95
#